data_AF-A0A7Y0N0E0-F1
#
_entry.id   AF-A0A7Y0N0E0-F1
#
_cell.length_a   1.000
_cell.length_b   1.000
_cell.length_c   1.000
_cell.angle_alpha   90.00
_cell.angle_beta   90.00
_cell.angle_gamma   90.00
#
_symmetry.space_group_name_H-M   'P 1'
#
loop_
_entity.id
_entity.type
_entity.pdbx_description
1 polymer ?
#
loop_
_entity_poly.entity_id
_entity_poly.type
_entity_poly.pdbx_seq_one_letter_code
_entity_poly.pdbx_strand_id
1 'polypeptide(L)'
;MYIGFDYGTANCSVAKMESGEPVLLNLEGDSPFIPSTLAAPTRESVSEHLFRHRDIKPFDQVGEQVLRRAINLNREESIELEPEDIAFGQAALNRYLEDPRDI
;
A
#
# COMPACT_ATOMS: atom_id res chain seq x y z
N MET A 1 7.53 -21.56 6.74
CA MET A 1 6.09 -21.22 6.71
C MET A 1 5.79 -20.79 5.29
N TYR A 2 4.84 -21.46 4.62
CA TYR A 2 4.40 -21.08 3.28
C TYR A 2 3.10 -20.31 3.39
N ILE A 3 3.00 -19.25 2.59
CA ILE A 3 1.79 -18.46 2.42
C ILE A 3 1.47 -18.37 0.93
N GLY A 4 0.19 -18.43 0.60
CA GLY A 4 -0.33 -18.16 -0.73
C GLY A 4 -0.91 -16.76 -0.77
N PHE A 5 -0.61 -16.02 -1.84
CA PHE A 5 -1.19 -14.71 -2.12
C PHE A 5 -2.02 -14.79 -3.38
N ASP A 6 -3.23 -14.24 -3.32
CA ASP A 6 -4.02 -13.90 -4.49
C ASP A 6 -3.98 -12.39 -4.69
N TYR A 7 -3.36 -11.95 -5.78
CA TYR A 7 -3.27 -10.53 -6.18
C TYR A 7 -4.35 -10.20 -7.20
N GLY A 8 -5.61 -10.31 -6.77
CA GLY A 8 -6.74 -9.99 -7.63
C GLY A 8 -6.83 -8.50 -7.94
N THR A 9 -7.40 -8.16 -9.10
CA THR A 9 -7.59 -6.76 -9.51
C THR A 9 -8.55 -5.99 -8.58
N ALA A 10 -9.57 -6.65 -8.05
CA ALA A 10 -10.58 -6.03 -7.18
C ALA A 10 -10.31 -6.27 -5.70
N ASN A 11 -9.93 -7.50 -5.34
CA ASN A 11 -9.63 -7.90 -3.97
C ASN A 11 -8.41 -8.80 -3.94
N CYS A 12 -7.64 -8.70 -2.86
CA CYS A 12 -6.56 -9.61 -2.52
C CYS A 12 -6.98 -10.53 -1.37
N SER A 13 -6.33 -11.69 -1.28
CA SER A 13 -6.44 -12.58 -0.12
C SER A 13 -5.11 -13.28 0.19
N VAL A 14 -4.95 -13.75 1.43
CA VAL A 14 -3.77 -14.49 1.87
C VAL A 14 -4.22 -15.74 2.61
N ALA A 15 -3.60 -16.88 2.30
CA ALA A 15 -3.72 -18.10 3.09
C ALA A 15 -2.36 -18.50 3.65
N LYS A 16 -2.33 -19.04 4.87
CA LYS A 16 -1.17 -19.72 5.44
C LYS A 16 -1.42 -21.21 5.52
N MET A 17 -0.38 -22.02 5.42
CA MET A 17 -0.49 -23.44 5.77
C MET A 17 -0.55 -23.61 7.28
N GLU A 18 -1.59 -24.26 7.78
CA GLU A 18 -1.79 -24.60 9.19
C GLU A 18 -2.20 -26.08 9.29
N SER A 19 -1.43 -26.88 10.03
CA SER A 19 -1.66 -28.32 10.19
C SER A 19 -1.81 -29.13 8.89
N GLY A 20 -1.14 -28.68 7.81
CA GLY A 20 -1.19 -29.33 6.50
C GLY A 20 -2.30 -28.83 5.57
N GLU A 21 -3.17 -27.94 6.05
CA GLU A 21 -4.27 -27.36 5.26
C GLU A 21 -4.08 -25.84 5.07
N PRO A 22 -4.50 -25.27 3.93
CA PRO A 22 -4.50 -23.83 3.73
C PRO A 22 -5.64 -23.17 4.52
N VAL A 23 -5.32 -22.16 5.33
CA VAL A 23 -6.27 -21.37 6.11
C VAL A 23 -6.16 -19.91 5.72
N LEU A 24 -7.29 -19.31 5.32
CA LEU A 24 -7.37 -17.89 4.98
C LEU A 24 -7.11 -17.02 6.22
N LEU A 25 -6.38 -15.94 6.03
CA LEU A 25 -6.13 -14.93 7.05
C LEU A 25 -7.14 -13.80 6.90
N ASN A 26 -7.73 -13.37 8.01
CA ASN A 26 -8.54 -12.16 8.02
C ASN A 26 -7.64 -10.94 7.84
N LEU A 27 -7.79 -10.25 6.71
CA LEU A 27 -6.98 -9.10 6.32
C LEU A 27 -7.63 -7.77 6.70
N GLU A 28 -8.96 -7.74 6.77
CA GLU A 28 -9.73 -6.56 7.19
C GLU A 28 -10.85 -6.94 8.14
N GLY A 29 -10.68 -6.61 9.43
CA GLY A 29 -11.61 -7.02 10.47
C GLY A 29 -11.79 -8.54 10.46
N ASP A 30 -13.01 -9.00 10.20
CA ASP A 30 -13.36 -10.42 10.11
C ASP A 30 -13.41 -10.96 8.67
N SER A 31 -13.00 -10.16 7.68
CA SER A 31 -12.96 -10.54 6.26
C SER A 31 -11.61 -11.11 5.85
N PRO A 32 -11.57 -12.25 5.13
CA PRO A 32 -10.35 -12.77 4.51
C PRO A 32 -9.92 -12.02 3.25
N PHE A 33 -10.75 -11.07 2.79
CA PHE A 33 -10.50 -10.25 1.61
C PHE A 33 -10.20 -8.81 2.01
N ILE A 34 -9.26 -8.21 1.29
CA ILE A 34 -8.95 -6.77 1.33
C ILE A 34 -9.12 -6.18 -0.08
N PRO A 35 -9.77 -5.02 -0.25
CA PRO A 35 -9.83 -4.34 -1.55
C PRO A 35 -8.44 -4.03 -2.09
N SER A 36 -8.23 -4.24 -3.39
CA SER A 36 -6.96 -3.98 -4.08
C SER A 36 -6.76 -2.49 -4.39
N THR A 37 -6.91 -1.65 -3.36
CA THR A 37 -6.87 -0.19 -3.48
C THR A 37 -5.81 0.42 -2.58
N LEU A 38 -5.18 1.47 -3.09
CA LEU A 38 -4.19 2.30 -2.39
C LEU A 38 -4.59 3.76 -2.65
N ALA A 39 -4.60 4.55 -1.59
CA ALA A 39 -4.81 5.99 -1.67
C ALA A 39 -3.58 6.69 -1.10
N ALA A 40 -3.07 7.69 -1.82
CA ALA A 40 -1.93 8.51 -1.45
C ALA A 40 -2.10 9.92 -2.05
N PRO A 41 -1.45 10.95 -1.50
CA PRO A 41 -1.56 12.32 -2.03
C PRO A 41 -1.14 12.42 -3.50
N THR A 42 -0.08 11.70 -3.88
CA THR A 42 0.38 11.55 -5.26
C THR A 42 0.92 10.14 -5.48
N ARG A 43 1.05 9.73 -6.74
CA ARG A 43 1.68 8.44 -7.09
C ARG A 43 3.11 8.35 -6.57
N GLU A 44 3.84 9.46 -6.60
CA GLU A 44 5.22 9.54 -6.13
C GLU A 44 5.35 9.52 -4.60
N SER A 45 4.33 9.96 -3.86
CA SER A 45 4.28 9.91 -2.40
C SER A 45 4.54 8.52 -1.83
N VAL A 46 4.16 7.47 -2.58
CA VAL A 46 4.31 6.07 -2.14
C VAL A 46 5.75 5.71 -1.82
N SER A 47 6.71 6.02 -2.70
CA SER A 47 8.10 5.60 -2.49
C SER A 47 8.75 6.29 -1.30
N GLU A 48 8.49 7.59 -1.13
CA GLU A 48 9.00 8.34 0.02
C GLU A 48 8.37 7.89 1.34
N HIS A 49 7.05 7.67 1.36
CA HIS A 49 6.35 7.18 2.55
C HIS A 49 6.86 5.82 3.00
N LEU A 50 7.02 4.87 2.07
CA LEU A 50 7.59 3.55 2.36
C LEU A 50 8.98 3.67 3.01
N PHE A 51 9.79 4.60 2.55
CA PHE A 51 11.12 4.86 3.11
C PHE A 51 11.05 5.52 4.50
N ARG A 52 10.30 6.62 4.64
CA ARG A 52 10.27 7.43 5.88
C ARG A 52 9.47 6.79 7.01
N HIS A 53 8.33 6.20 6.69
CA HIS A 53 7.32 5.79 7.67
C HIS A 53 7.18 4.28 7.84
N ARG A 54 7.77 3.49 6.92
CA ARG A 54 7.74 2.01 6.98
C ARG A 54 9.13 1.37 7.06
N ASP A 55 10.20 2.15 7.06
CA ASP A 55 11.62 1.70 7.06
C ASP A 55 11.94 0.70 5.93
N ILE A 56 11.27 0.86 4.78
CA ILE A 56 11.51 0.03 3.59
C ILE A 56 12.50 0.76 2.69
N LYS A 57 13.71 0.20 2.60
CA LYS A 57 14.77 0.75 1.76
C LYS A 57 14.64 0.26 0.31
N PRO A 58 15.05 1.08 -0.67
CA PRO A 58 15.23 0.61 -2.04
C PRO A 58 16.11 -0.64 -2.10
N PHE A 59 15.73 -1.59 -2.95
CA PHE A 59 16.49 -2.81 -3.14
C PHE A 59 17.72 -2.61 -4.04
N ASP A 60 17.64 -1.67 -4.98
CA ASP A 60 18.66 -1.42 -5.99
C ASP A 60 18.77 0.07 -6.37
N GLN A 61 19.67 0.37 -7.31
CA GLN A 61 19.91 1.71 -7.81
C GLN A 61 18.68 2.33 -8.50
N VAL A 62 17.83 1.51 -9.13
CA VAL A 62 16.61 1.99 -9.77
C VAL A 62 15.64 2.48 -8.70
N GLY A 63 15.43 1.69 -7.64
CA GLY A 63 14.64 2.09 -6.49
C GLY A 63 15.19 3.34 -5.80
N GLU A 64 16.51 3.49 -5.69
CA GLU A 64 17.13 4.71 -5.15
C GLU A 64 16.79 5.95 -6.00
N GLN A 65 16.81 5.82 -7.33
CA GLN A 65 16.45 6.91 -8.23
C GLN A 65 14.96 7.27 -8.11
N VAL A 66 14.08 6.27 -8.01
CA VAL A 66 12.64 6.49 -7.77
C VAL A 66 12.40 7.22 -6.46
N LEU A 67 13.05 6.79 -5.37
CA LEU A 67 12.95 7.45 -4.06
C LEU A 67 13.43 8.89 -4.12
N ARG A 68 14.60 9.16 -4.72
CA ARG A 68 15.12 10.53 -4.86
C ARG A 68 14.17 11.43 -5.65
N ARG A 69 13.58 10.91 -6.71
CA ARG A 69 12.58 11.62 -7.50
C ARG A 69 11.33 11.93 -6.67
N ALA A 70 10.82 10.96 -5.93
CA ALA A 70 9.67 11.13 -5.05
C ALA A 70 9.89 12.24 -4.01
N ILE A 71 11.02 12.21 -3.29
CA ILE A 71 11.40 13.23 -2.30
C ILE A 71 11.46 14.62 -2.93
N ASN A 72 12.04 14.75 -4.13
CA ASN A 72 12.13 16.04 -4.80
C ASN A 72 10.75 16.56 -5.22
N LEU A 73 9.90 15.72 -5.81
CA LEU A 73 8.57 16.12 -6.27
C LEU A 73 7.64 16.50 -5.11
N ASN A 74 7.64 15.72 -4.03
CA ASN A 74 6.83 16.07 -2.85
C ASN A 74 7.29 17.39 -2.24
N ARG A 75 8.61 17.65 -2.17
CA ARG A 75 9.13 18.94 -1.73
C ARG A 75 8.70 20.10 -2.65
N GLU A 76 8.74 19.90 -3.97
CA GLU A 76 8.32 20.93 -4.95
C GLU A 76 6.83 21.26 -4.81
N GLU A 77 5.99 20.26 -4.57
CA GLU A 77 4.55 20.40 -4.34
C GLU A 77 4.21 20.80 -2.89
N SER A 78 5.21 21.04 -2.04
CA SER A 78 5.03 21.35 -0.60
C SER A 78 4.22 20.29 0.16
N ILE A 79 4.35 19.02 -0.25
CA ILE A 79 3.77 17.85 0.41
C ILE A 79 4.73 17.38 1.51
N GLU A 80 4.31 17.52 2.76
CA GLU A 80 4.95 16.89 3.91
C GLU A 80 4.15 15.63 4.26
N LEU A 81 4.79 14.46 4.12
CA LEU A 81 4.12 13.18 4.31
C LEU A 81 4.04 12.81 5.78
N GLU A 82 2.84 12.43 6.21
CA GLU A 82 2.53 11.81 7.50
C GLU A 82 2.27 10.30 7.35
N PRO A 83 2.38 9.51 8.44
CA PRO A 83 2.15 8.06 8.40
C PRO A 83 0.77 7.65 7.84
N GLU A 84 -0.27 8.44 8.09
CA GLU A 84 -1.66 8.22 7.68
C GLU A 84 -2.00 8.67 6.25
N ASP A 85 -1.09 9.36 5.56
CA ASP A 85 -1.34 9.86 4.20
C ASP A 85 -1.50 8.73 3.19
N ILE A 86 -0.90 7.57 3.47
CA ILE A 86 -1.11 6.37 2.67
C ILE A 86 -2.06 5.42 3.37
N ALA A 87 -3.19 5.14 2.70
CA ALA A 87 -4.15 4.14 3.10
C ALA A 87 -4.16 2.97 2.10
N PHE A 88 -4.60 1.81 2.58
CA PHE A 88 -4.77 0.58 1.81
C PHE A 88 -6.16 0.01 2.10
N GLY A 89 -6.64 -0.89 1.24
CA GLY A 89 -7.86 -1.66 1.49
C GLY A 89 -9.11 -0.79 1.58
N GLN A 90 -10.03 -1.13 2.47
CA GLN A 90 -11.29 -0.43 2.69
C GLN A 90 -11.08 1.04 3.03
N ALA A 91 -10.03 1.40 3.78
CA ALA A 91 -9.75 2.79 4.09
C ALA A 91 -9.39 3.60 2.82
N ALA A 92 -8.61 3.01 1.91
CA ALA A 92 -8.31 3.63 0.62
C ALA A 92 -9.55 3.70 -0.29
N LEU A 93 -10.33 2.62 -0.34
CA LEU A 93 -11.57 2.57 -1.10
C LEU A 93 -12.57 3.61 -0.61
N ASN A 94 -12.72 3.80 0.71
CA ASN A 94 -13.59 4.81 1.29
C ASN A 94 -13.16 6.22 0.86
N ARG A 95 -11.86 6.55 0.94
CA ARG A 95 -11.35 7.85 0.47
C ARG A 95 -11.69 8.10 -1.00
N TYR A 96 -11.52 7.10 -1.87
CA TYR A 96 -11.88 7.20 -3.29
C TYR A 96 -13.38 7.43 -3.50
N LEU A 97 -14.23 6.77 -2.72
CA LEU A 97 -15.68 6.92 -2.84
C LEU A 97 -16.20 8.25 -2.27
N GLU A 98 -15.50 8.81 -1.27
CA GLU A 98 -15.82 10.10 -0.66
C GLU A 98 -15.55 11.27 -1.62
N ASP A 99 -14.43 11.24 -2.34
CA ASP A 99 -14.16 12.19 -3.44
C ASP A 99 -13.53 11.52 -4.67
N PRO A 100 -14.35 11.04 -5.62
CA PRO A 100 -13.85 10.32 -6.79
C PRO A 100 -13.16 11.21 -7.83
N ARG A 101 -13.11 12.55 -7.64
CA ARG A 101 -12.59 13.50 -8.62
C ARG A 101 -11.17 14.02 -8.31
N ASP A 102 -10.67 13.80 -7.09
CA ASP A 102 -9.42 14.38 -6.59
C ASP A 102 -8.25 13.35 -6.47
N ILE A 103 -8.28 12.27 -7.25
CA ILE A 103 -7.14 11.33 -7.39
C ILE A 103 -6.56 11.37 -8.80
#